data_AF-A0A5C5BDZ1-F1
#
_entry.id   AF-A0A5C5BDZ1-F1
#
_cell.length_a   1.000
_cell.length_b   1.000
_cell.length_c   1.000
_cell.angle_alpha   90.00
_cell.angle_beta   90.00
_cell.angle_gamma   90.00
#
_symmetry.space_group_name_H-M   'P 1'
#
loop_
_entity.id
_entity.type
_entity.pdbx_description
1 polymer ?
#
loop_
_entity_poly.entity_id
_entity_poly.type
_entity_poly.pdbx_seq_one_letter_code
_entity_poly.pdbx_strand_id
1 'polypeptide(L)'
;MTLVSTLPSSAPRPAALAAPAPVPALSPDPSTVEIDASEPFHRVVAAVQEAVRDGVASVWLTGHGAAPVAARVLRLVRDVRVGAELDPAEVGLAEAASDAVVLAGVAGGRAHVLVRDPSARAALRAAVRRLVARGPVALPSRFGGDAWSATVALSWPVEVVVHPRVAAVLAA
;
A
#
# COMPACT_ATOMS: atom_id res chain seq x y z
N MET A 1 72.86 1.58 1.32
CA MET A 1 71.96 1.24 0.19
C MET A 1 70.60 0.90 0.76
N THR A 2 69.62 1.76 0.51
CA THR A 2 68.20 1.61 0.86
C THR A 2 67.52 0.66 -0.13
N LEU A 3 66.51 -0.11 0.32
CA LEU A 3 65.23 -0.44 -0.36
C LEU A 3 64.52 -1.54 0.47
N VAL A 4 63.58 -1.16 1.34
CA VAL A 4 62.12 -0.98 1.10
C VAL A 4 61.32 -2.26 1.39
N SER A 5 60.49 -2.10 2.41
CA SER A 5 59.43 -2.94 2.94
C SER A 5 58.35 -3.28 1.90
N THR A 6 57.85 -4.51 1.91
CA THR A 6 56.52 -4.84 1.38
C THR A 6 55.77 -5.70 2.39
N LEU A 7 54.82 -5.07 3.08
CA LEU A 7 53.80 -5.73 3.89
C LEU A 7 52.79 -6.43 2.95
N PRO A 8 52.20 -7.58 3.36
CA PRO A 8 51.12 -8.20 2.61
C PRO A 8 49.87 -7.32 2.65
N SER A 9 49.45 -6.84 1.47
CA SER A 9 48.19 -6.14 1.24
C SER A 9 47.02 -7.12 1.33
N SER A 10 46.45 -7.29 2.51
CA SER A 10 45.16 -7.95 2.70
C SER A 10 44.04 -7.05 2.16
N ALA A 11 43.53 -7.38 0.97
CA ALA A 11 42.35 -6.73 0.40
C ALA A 11 41.13 -6.96 1.31
N PRO A 12 40.35 -5.92 1.66
CA PRO A 12 39.12 -6.10 2.42
C PRO A 12 38.09 -6.83 1.54
N ARG A 13 37.68 -8.02 2.01
CA ARG A 13 36.56 -8.78 1.47
C ARG A 13 35.31 -7.90 1.53
N PRO A 14 34.55 -7.71 0.43
CA PRO A 14 33.31 -6.93 0.48
C PRO A 14 32.38 -7.57 1.50
N ALA A 15 31.96 -6.76 2.48
CA ALA A 15 30.93 -7.13 3.43
C ALA A 15 29.68 -7.52 2.63
N ALA A 16 29.30 -8.78 2.70
CA ALA A 16 28.01 -9.23 2.19
C ALA A 16 26.96 -8.41 2.94
N LEU A 17 26.30 -7.48 2.25
CA LEU A 17 25.12 -6.82 2.77
C LEU A 17 24.15 -7.93 3.15
N ALA A 18 23.87 -8.06 4.45
CA ALA A 18 22.80 -8.91 4.92
C ALA A 18 21.54 -8.49 4.19
N ALA A 19 20.91 -9.43 3.49
CA ALA A 19 19.60 -9.21 2.91
C ALA A 19 18.67 -8.71 4.02
N PRO A 20 17.86 -7.66 3.78
CA PRO A 20 16.91 -7.19 4.78
C PRO A 20 16.04 -8.38 5.20
N ALA A 21 15.93 -8.59 6.51
CA ALA A 21 15.13 -9.66 7.07
C ALA A 21 13.71 -9.61 6.46
N PRO A 22 13.13 -10.76 6.06
CA PRO A 22 11.77 -10.77 5.54
C PRO A 22 10.85 -10.20 6.61
N VAL A 23 10.19 -9.08 6.28
CA VAL A 23 9.11 -8.51 7.11
C VAL A 23 8.12 -9.64 7.36
N PRO A 24 7.75 -9.94 8.62
CA PRO A 24 6.81 -11.01 8.90
C PRO A 24 5.54 -10.78 8.08
N ALA A 25 5.18 -11.78 7.28
CA ALA A 25 3.90 -11.78 6.58
C ALA A 25 2.81 -11.76 7.65
N LEU A 26 2.16 -10.62 7.82
CA LEU A 26 1.01 -10.46 8.71
C LEU A 26 -0.02 -11.52 8.33
N SER A 27 -0.23 -12.49 9.21
CA SER A 27 -1.41 -13.36 9.15
C SER A 27 -2.66 -12.47 9.04
N PRO A 28 -3.67 -12.87 8.25
CA PRO A 28 -4.91 -12.09 8.15
C PRO A 28 -5.50 -11.92 9.54
N ASP A 29 -5.60 -10.66 9.97
CA ASP A 29 -6.08 -10.28 11.31
C ASP A 29 -7.59 -10.60 11.40
N PRO A 30 -8.05 -11.42 12.37
CA PRO A 30 -9.45 -11.84 12.46
C PRO A 30 -10.45 -10.70 12.74
N SER A 31 -10.00 -9.48 13.04
CA SER A 31 -10.86 -8.29 13.14
C SER A 31 -10.78 -7.44 11.87
N THR A 32 -11.36 -7.98 10.79
CA THR A 32 -11.40 -7.35 9.48
C THR A 32 -12.84 -7.14 9.03
N VAL A 33 -13.21 -5.91 8.68
CA VAL A 33 -14.55 -5.57 8.15
C VAL A 33 -14.46 -5.14 6.69
N GLU A 34 -15.33 -5.67 5.82
CA GLU A 34 -15.50 -5.20 4.44
C GLU A 34 -16.66 -4.18 4.37
N ILE A 35 -16.44 -3.04 3.72
CA ILE A 35 -17.43 -1.97 3.52
C ILE A 35 -17.48 -1.64 2.03
N ASP A 36 -18.69 -1.58 1.47
CA ASP A 36 -18.87 -1.17 0.09
C ASP A 36 -18.61 0.35 -0.07
N ALA A 37 -17.68 0.69 -0.96
CA ALA A 37 -17.32 2.07 -1.29
C ALA A 37 -18.37 2.76 -2.19
N SER A 38 -19.34 2.01 -2.72
CA SER A 38 -20.46 2.56 -3.49
C SER A 38 -21.48 3.32 -2.61
N GLU A 39 -21.47 3.06 -1.29
CA GLU A 39 -22.32 3.78 -0.33
C GLU A 39 -21.95 5.28 -0.27
N PRO A 40 -22.92 6.16 0.06
CA PRO A 40 -22.63 7.57 0.29
C PRO A 40 -21.49 7.76 1.30
N PHE A 41 -20.53 8.64 0.97
CA PHE A 41 -19.28 8.79 1.73
C PHE A 41 -19.47 8.97 3.25
N HIS A 42 -20.51 9.71 3.68
CA HIS A 42 -20.79 9.90 5.10
C HIS A 42 -21.17 8.59 5.83
N ARG A 43 -21.82 7.64 5.15
CA ARG A 43 -22.13 6.32 5.69
C ARG A 43 -20.88 5.45 5.81
N VAL A 44 -20.02 5.49 4.79
CA VAL A 44 -18.71 4.81 4.84
C VAL A 44 -17.90 5.30 6.04
N VAL A 45 -17.81 6.63 6.24
CA VAL A 45 -17.10 7.20 7.39
C VAL A 45 -17.73 6.78 8.72
N ALA A 46 -19.06 6.80 8.83
CA ALA A 46 -19.76 6.37 10.05
C ALA A 46 -19.46 4.91 10.39
N ALA A 47 -19.52 4.01 9.39
CA ALA A 47 -19.21 2.59 9.56
C ALA A 47 -17.74 2.35 9.93
N VAL A 48 -16.80 3.09 9.34
CA VAL A 48 -15.38 3.02 9.73
C VAL A 48 -15.19 3.49 11.19
N GLN A 49 -15.85 4.57 11.60
CA GLN A 49 -15.76 5.06 12.98
C GLN A 49 -16.40 4.11 13.99
N GLU A 50 -17.44 3.40 13.60
CA GLU A 50 -18.04 2.34 14.41
C GLU A 50 -17.08 1.16 14.56
N ALA A 51 -16.51 0.67 13.46
CA ALA A 51 -15.47 -0.37 13.50
C ALA A 51 -14.28 0.02 14.40
N VAL A 52 -13.84 1.29 14.35
CA VAL A 52 -12.80 1.81 15.26
C VAL A 52 -13.25 1.73 16.73
N ARG A 53 -14.50 2.11 17.03
CA ARG A 53 -15.06 2.02 18.39
C ARG A 53 -15.13 0.58 18.89
N ASP A 54 -15.38 -0.36 17.99
CA ASP A 54 -15.45 -1.79 18.26
C ASP A 54 -14.06 -2.46 18.34
N GLY A 55 -12.98 -1.70 18.17
CA GLY A 55 -11.60 -2.20 18.24
C GLY A 55 -11.15 -2.99 17.02
N VAL A 56 -11.80 -2.80 15.87
CA VAL A 56 -11.41 -3.42 14.60
C VAL A 56 -10.06 -2.84 14.14
N ALA A 57 -9.11 -3.73 13.87
CA ALA A 57 -7.75 -3.31 13.48
C ALA A 57 -7.66 -2.86 12.02
N SER A 58 -8.46 -3.47 11.14
CA SER A 58 -8.41 -3.23 9.69
C SER A 58 -9.79 -3.18 9.05
N VAL A 59 -9.99 -2.23 8.13
CA VAL A 59 -11.19 -2.11 7.30
C VAL A 59 -10.81 -2.20 5.83
N TRP A 60 -11.53 -2.98 5.03
CA TRP A 60 -11.40 -3.03 3.58
C TRP A 60 -12.56 -2.33 2.92
N LEU A 61 -12.24 -1.40 2.03
CA LEU A 61 -13.21 -0.82 1.13
C LEU A 61 -13.23 -1.63 -0.17
N THR A 62 -14.41 -2.05 -0.59
CA THR A 62 -14.62 -2.87 -1.79
C THR A 62 -15.49 -2.13 -2.81
N GLY A 63 -15.55 -2.65 -4.04
CA GLY A 63 -16.39 -2.08 -5.09
C GLY A 63 -15.76 -0.90 -5.84
N HIS A 64 -16.55 -0.33 -6.77
CA HIS A 64 -16.09 0.75 -7.64
C HIS A 64 -15.70 1.98 -6.82
N GLY A 65 -14.54 2.56 -7.11
CA GLY A 65 -14.06 3.74 -6.39
C GLY A 65 -13.54 3.47 -4.97
N ALA A 66 -13.27 2.22 -4.59
CA ALA A 66 -12.70 1.90 -3.28
C ALA A 66 -11.40 2.69 -2.97
N ALA A 67 -10.51 2.85 -3.95
CA ALA A 67 -9.26 3.60 -3.77
C ALA A 67 -9.46 5.10 -3.43
N PRO A 68 -10.22 5.89 -4.21
CA PRO A 68 -10.49 7.28 -3.85
C PRO A 68 -11.22 7.42 -2.51
N VAL A 69 -12.16 6.52 -2.20
CA VAL A 69 -12.85 6.55 -0.90
C VAL A 69 -11.88 6.24 0.23
N ALA A 70 -11.02 5.23 0.08
CA ALA A 70 -10.01 4.86 1.09
C ALA A 70 -9.03 6.01 1.36
N ALA A 71 -8.58 6.69 0.31
CA ALA A 71 -7.70 7.86 0.45
C ALA A 71 -8.37 8.98 1.26
N ARG A 72 -9.68 9.21 1.08
CA ARG A 72 -10.44 10.20 1.86
C ARG A 72 -10.62 9.74 3.30
N VAL A 73 -10.98 8.47 3.52
CA VAL A 73 -11.12 7.89 4.87
C VAL A 73 -9.79 7.99 5.63
N LEU A 74 -8.67 7.59 5.03
CA LEU A 74 -7.34 7.62 5.62
C LEU A 74 -6.86 9.01 6.07
N ARG A 75 -7.41 10.08 5.49
CA ARG A 75 -7.17 11.47 5.91
C ARG A 75 -7.98 11.86 7.14
N LEU A 76 -9.16 11.24 7.32
CA LEU A 76 -10.10 11.53 8.41
C LEU A 76 -9.85 10.66 9.65
N VAL A 77 -9.50 9.38 9.46
CA VAL A 77 -9.25 8.44 10.57
C VAL A 77 -7.76 8.20 10.74
N ARG A 78 -7.29 8.07 11.98
CA ARG A 78 -5.87 7.88 12.30
C ARG A 78 -5.55 6.51 12.89
N ASP A 79 -6.51 5.89 13.55
CA ASP A 79 -6.25 4.75 14.44
C ASP A 79 -6.57 3.37 13.83
N VAL A 80 -6.93 3.33 12.55
CA VAL A 80 -7.27 2.08 11.84
C VAL A 80 -6.50 1.95 10.54
N ARG A 81 -6.19 0.70 10.18
CA ARG A 81 -5.66 0.35 8.86
C ARG A 81 -6.81 0.33 7.86
N VAL A 82 -6.65 1.01 6.73
CA VAL A 82 -7.66 1.05 5.68
C VAL A 82 -7.08 0.48 4.42
N GLY A 83 -7.70 -0.57 3.94
CA GLY A 83 -7.39 -1.20 2.68
C GLY A 83 -8.39 -0.82 1.59
N ALA A 84 -7.94 -0.79 0.35
CA ALA A 84 -8.81 -0.62 -0.82
C ALA A 84 -8.66 -1.82 -1.75
N GLU A 85 -9.81 -2.32 -2.23
CA GLU A 85 -9.83 -3.21 -3.37
C GLU A 85 -9.40 -2.45 -4.64
N LEU A 86 -8.45 -3.01 -5.36
CA LEU A 86 -8.06 -2.58 -6.69
C LEU A 86 -8.33 -3.72 -7.66
N ASP A 87 -9.11 -3.42 -8.69
CA ASP A 87 -9.28 -4.30 -9.84
C ASP A 87 -8.55 -3.74 -11.07
N PRO A 88 -7.35 -4.26 -11.39
CA PRO A 88 -6.62 -3.85 -12.58
C PRO A 88 -7.36 -4.14 -13.90
N ALA A 89 -8.34 -5.04 -13.92
CA ALA A 89 -9.14 -5.30 -15.11
C ALA A 89 -10.10 -4.14 -15.40
N GLU A 90 -10.54 -3.43 -14.36
CA GLU A 90 -11.47 -2.30 -14.48
C GLU A 90 -10.73 -0.99 -14.81
N VAL A 91 -9.68 -0.67 -14.05
CA VAL A 91 -9.00 0.64 -14.15
C VAL A 91 -7.68 0.59 -14.91
N GLY A 92 -7.22 -0.60 -15.29
CA GLY A 92 -5.92 -0.80 -15.92
C GLY A 92 -4.76 -0.88 -14.94
N LEU A 93 -3.74 -1.66 -15.30
CA LEU A 93 -2.63 -2.01 -14.43
C LEU A 93 -1.77 -0.80 -14.01
N ALA A 94 -1.53 0.14 -14.92
CA ALA A 94 -0.71 1.31 -14.64
C ALA A 94 -1.40 2.26 -13.65
N GLU A 95 -2.72 2.45 -13.81
CA GLU A 95 -3.52 3.28 -12.92
C GLU A 95 -3.66 2.63 -11.54
N ALA A 96 -3.97 1.33 -11.48
CA ALA A 96 -3.99 0.59 -10.22
C ALA A 96 -2.64 0.66 -9.48
N ALA A 97 -1.51 0.60 -10.20
CA ALA A 97 -0.19 0.75 -9.59
C ALA A 97 0.05 2.17 -9.05
N SER A 98 -0.41 3.20 -9.77
CA SER A 98 -0.35 4.60 -9.31
C SER A 98 -1.19 4.78 -8.04
N ASP A 99 -2.45 4.31 -8.06
CA ASP A 99 -3.37 4.37 -6.94
C ASP A 99 -2.80 3.68 -5.69
N ALA A 100 -2.22 2.49 -5.85
CA ALA A 100 -1.56 1.76 -4.78
C ALA A 100 -0.41 2.56 -4.14
N VAL A 101 0.43 3.18 -4.97
CA VAL A 101 1.56 4.00 -4.49
C VAL A 101 1.06 5.29 -3.84
N VAL A 102 0.03 5.94 -4.40
CA VAL A 102 -0.55 7.14 -3.80
C VAL A 102 -1.20 6.84 -2.46
N LEU A 103 -1.96 5.75 -2.34
CA LEU A 103 -2.57 5.33 -1.06
C LEU A 103 -1.51 5.12 0.01
N ALA A 104 -0.43 4.40 -0.32
CA ALA A 104 0.71 4.22 0.55
C ALA A 104 1.38 5.56 0.92
N GLY A 105 1.50 6.50 -0.02
CA GLY A 105 2.02 7.84 0.27
C GLY A 105 1.13 8.68 1.20
N VAL A 106 -0.19 8.54 1.11
CA VAL A 106 -1.15 9.32 1.92
C VAL A 106 -1.11 8.91 3.38
N ALA A 107 -0.92 7.62 3.69
CA ALA A 107 -1.09 7.12 5.05
C ALA A 107 0.01 6.17 5.56
N GLY A 108 1.07 5.95 4.78
CA GLY A 108 2.15 5.03 5.11
C GLY A 108 1.63 3.62 5.36
N GLY A 109 2.15 2.97 6.40
CA GLY A 109 1.80 1.60 6.79
C GLY A 109 0.35 1.36 7.22
N ARG A 110 -0.52 2.39 7.19
CA ARG A 110 -1.96 2.24 7.42
C ARG A 110 -2.75 1.96 6.14
N ALA A 111 -2.17 2.24 4.97
CA ALA A 111 -2.82 1.97 3.69
C ALA A 111 -2.48 0.56 3.20
N HIS A 112 -3.49 -0.17 2.77
CA HIS A 112 -3.32 -1.50 2.18
C HIS A 112 -4.06 -1.62 0.85
N VAL A 113 -3.61 -2.57 0.03
CA VAL A 113 -4.22 -2.86 -1.27
C VAL A 113 -4.64 -4.32 -1.30
N LEU A 114 -5.90 -4.55 -1.67
CA LEU A 114 -6.46 -5.88 -1.93
C LEU A 114 -6.59 -6.08 -3.43
N VAL A 115 -6.05 -7.19 -3.95
CA VAL A 115 -6.29 -7.62 -5.33
C VAL A 115 -6.80 -9.06 -5.31
N ARG A 116 -8.03 -9.26 -5.78
CA ARG A 116 -8.70 -10.56 -5.75
C ARG A 116 -8.06 -11.55 -6.70
N ASP A 117 -7.82 -11.17 -7.96
CA ASP A 117 -7.17 -12.03 -8.95
C ASP A 117 -5.68 -12.25 -8.60
N PRO A 118 -5.25 -13.50 -8.35
CA PRO A 118 -3.85 -13.82 -8.10
C PRO A 118 -2.91 -13.41 -9.24
N SER A 119 -3.36 -13.50 -10.49
CA SER A 119 -2.54 -13.17 -11.68
C SER A 119 -2.30 -11.67 -11.76
N ALA A 120 -3.37 -10.88 -11.62
CA ALA A 120 -3.30 -9.42 -11.51
C ALA A 120 -2.43 -8.96 -10.33
N ARG A 121 -2.42 -9.69 -9.20
CA ARG A 121 -1.60 -9.35 -8.03
C ARG A 121 -0.10 -9.36 -8.35
N ALA A 122 0.39 -10.37 -9.04
CA ALA A 122 1.80 -10.47 -9.42
C ALA A 122 2.18 -9.35 -10.40
N ALA A 123 1.32 -9.09 -11.38
CA ALA A 123 1.49 -8.00 -12.34
C ALA A 123 1.50 -6.63 -11.65
N LEU A 124 0.60 -6.41 -10.69
CA LEU A 124 0.51 -5.16 -9.94
C LEU A 124 1.77 -4.92 -9.11
N ARG A 125 2.24 -5.93 -8.38
CA ARG A 125 3.50 -5.85 -7.62
C ARG A 125 4.68 -5.50 -8.54
N ALA A 126 4.75 -6.08 -9.73
CA ALA A 126 5.80 -5.75 -10.71
C ALA A 126 5.66 -4.32 -11.25
N ALA A 127 4.43 -3.86 -11.53
CA ALA A 127 4.15 -2.50 -11.96
C ALA A 127 4.52 -1.46 -10.88
N VAL A 128 4.13 -1.68 -9.63
CA VAL A 128 4.51 -0.86 -8.48
C VAL A 128 6.02 -0.79 -8.33
N ARG A 129 6.73 -1.93 -8.34
CA ARG A 129 8.21 -1.93 -8.26
C ARG A 129 8.87 -1.10 -9.37
N ARG A 130 8.38 -1.21 -10.61
CA ARG A 130 8.88 -0.41 -11.75
C ARG A 130 8.54 1.08 -11.62
N LEU A 131 7.41 1.41 -11.03
CA LEU A 131 7.04 2.81 -10.77
C LEU A 131 7.96 3.39 -9.69
N VAL A 132 8.16 2.63 -8.62
CA VAL A 132 8.93 3.02 -7.45
C VAL A 132 10.43 3.17 -7.75
N ALA A 133 10.99 2.28 -8.58
CA ALA A 133 12.39 2.32 -8.97
C ALA A 133 12.80 3.57 -9.77
N ARG A 134 11.83 4.34 -10.30
CA ARG A 134 12.11 5.58 -11.04
C ARG A 134 12.47 6.76 -10.13
N GLY A 135 12.40 6.59 -8.81
CA GLY A 135 12.80 7.60 -7.83
C GLY A 135 11.64 8.52 -7.41
N PRO A 136 11.92 9.73 -6.90
CA PRO A 136 10.90 10.68 -6.47
C PRO A 136 9.90 11.00 -7.58
N VAL A 137 8.63 10.61 -7.39
CA VAL A 137 7.56 10.86 -8.35
C VAL A 137 6.47 11.72 -7.71
N ALA A 138 6.08 12.77 -8.43
CA ALA A 138 4.81 13.43 -8.22
C ALA A 138 3.76 12.69 -9.05
N LEU A 139 2.84 11.98 -8.40
CA LEU A 139 1.85 11.16 -9.11
C LEU A 139 0.52 11.91 -9.25
N PRO A 140 -0.07 11.96 -10.46
CA PRO A 140 -1.45 12.40 -10.59
C PRO A 140 -2.34 11.39 -9.86
N SER A 141 -3.16 11.91 -8.97
CA SER A 141 -4.10 11.15 -8.16
C SER A 141 -5.51 11.63 -8.46
N ARG A 142 -6.41 10.69 -8.72
CA ARG A 142 -7.84 10.96 -8.82
C ARG A 142 -8.54 11.13 -7.46
N PHE A 143 -7.80 11.06 -6.35
CA PHE A 143 -8.35 11.10 -4.99
C PHE A 143 -8.67 12.52 -4.47
N GLY A 144 -8.74 13.51 -5.37
CA GLY A 144 -8.92 14.94 -5.07
C GLY A 144 -10.38 15.41 -4.94
N GLY A 145 -11.36 14.57 -5.27
CA GLY A 145 -12.79 14.94 -5.28
C GLY A 145 -13.17 15.71 -6.54
N ASP A 146 -14.02 15.08 -7.35
CA ASP A 146 -14.70 15.54 -8.57
C ASP A 146 -13.82 16.17 -9.69
N ALA A 147 -13.64 15.39 -10.77
CA ALA A 147 -12.99 15.71 -12.05
C ALA A 147 -11.53 16.25 -12.01
N TRP A 148 -11.00 16.61 -10.85
CA TRP A 148 -9.65 17.16 -10.72
C TRP A 148 -8.68 16.12 -10.17
N SER A 149 -7.74 15.71 -11.03
CA SER A 149 -6.58 14.94 -10.63
C SER A 149 -5.64 15.84 -9.81
N ALA A 150 -5.53 15.58 -8.52
CA ALA A 150 -4.58 16.26 -7.65
C ALA A 150 -3.22 15.55 -7.75
N THR A 151 -2.13 16.31 -7.84
CA THR A 151 -0.78 15.71 -7.78
C THR A 151 -0.39 15.50 -6.33
N VAL A 152 -0.02 14.26 -5.97
CA VAL A 152 0.46 13.93 -4.62
C VAL A 152 1.98 13.81 -4.65
N ALA A 153 2.65 14.62 -3.82
CA ALA A 153 4.08 14.49 -3.56
C ALA A 153 4.31 13.36 -2.55
N LEU A 154 5.10 12.37 -2.93
CA LEU A 154 5.36 11.19 -2.11
C LEU A 154 6.64 11.37 -1.30
N SER A 155 6.58 11.09 -0.01
CA SER A 155 7.75 10.96 0.86
C SER A 155 8.44 9.63 0.56
N TRP A 156 9.72 9.67 0.16
CA TRP A 156 10.47 8.46 -0.17
C TRP A 156 11.21 7.91 1.06
N PRO A 157 11.24 6.57 1.26
CA PRO A 157 10.63 5.50 0.46
C PRO A 157 9.13 5.25 0.72
N VAL A 158 8.39 4.82 -0.32
CA VAL A 158 6.97 4.41 -0.20
C VAL A 158 6.86 2.89 -0.09
N GLU A 159 6.27 2.40 1.00
CA GLU A 159 5.99 0.97 1.21
C GLU A 159 4.55 0.63 0.79
N VAL A 160 4.38 -0.25 -0.18
CA VAL A 160 3.06 -0.70 -0.67
C VAL A 160 2.83 -2.16 -0.27
N VAL A 161 1.84 -2.41 0.58
CA VAL A 161 1.47 -3.76 1.03
C VAL A 161 0.27 -4.27 0.24
N VAL A 162 0.50 -5.31 -0.59
CA VAL A 162 -0.53 -5.95 -1.41
C VAL A 162 -0.93 -7.29 -0.83
N HIS A 163 -2.19 -7.40 -0.40
CA HIS A 163 -2.73 -8.56 0.28
C HIS A 163 -3.46 -9.52 -0.66
N PRO A 164 -3.44 -10.84 -0.37
CA PRO A 164 -4.42 -11.77 -0.91
C PRO A 164 -5.80 -11.52 -0.32
N ARG A 165 -6.83 -12.07 -0.96
CA ARG A 165 -8.20 -12.05 -0.41
C ARG A 165 -8.18 -12.52 1.05
N VAL A 166 -8.77 -11.70 1.91
CA VAL A 166 -9.16 -12.11 3.26
C VAL A 166 -10.50 -12.84 3.10
N ALA A 167 -10.59 -14.08 3.57
CA ALA A 167 -11.89 -14.72 3.71
C ALA A 167 -12.60 -13.98 4.84
N ALA A 168 -13.63 -13.20 4.52
CA ALA A 168 -14.51 -12.63 5.52
C ALA A 168 -15.10 -13.79 6.33
N VAL A 169 -14.69 -13.92 7.60
CA VAL A 169 -15.48 -14.65 8.58
C VAL A 169 -16.56 -13.68 9.00
N LEU A 170 -17.72 -13.78 8.34
CA LEU A 170 -18.95 -13.20 8.87
C LEU A 170 -19.20 -13.88 10.22
N ALA A 171 -18.91 -13.18 11.31
CA ALA A 171 -19.38 -13.58 12.62
C ALA A 171 -20.86 -13.21 12.73
N ALA A 172 -21.69 -14.25 12.70
CA ALA A 172 -23.07 -14.38 13.21
C ALA A 172 -24.12 -13.31 12.82
#